data_AF-A0A5C7LVG4-F1
#
_entry.id   AF-A0A5C7LVG4-F1
#
_cell.length_a   1.000
_cell.length_b   1.000
_cell.length_c   1.000
_cell.angle_alpha   90.00
_cell.angle_beta   90.00
_cell.angle_gamma   90.00
#
_symmetry.space_group_name_H-M   'P 1'
#
loop_
_entity.id
_entity.type
_entity.pdbx_description
1 polymer ?
#
loop_
_entity_poly.entity_id
_entity_poly.type
_entity_poly.pdbx_seq_one_letter_code
_entity_poly.pdbx_strand_id
1 'polypeptide(L)'
;MANDDNDWISDLPKRAEEPSTLSPAEQAKVDKLNEKVPGLDLTYGNLLELDLTEEDALRFAALKQQYGNTLHLVRTVRKAYLVRECKQIEWRNKVLEIQSDLQKARSTAESQGKDPEHVEKTLDMIFQEKVISWLLVEPKMEAHELRATLPPGEVETLFNCVMMAQGYNQRVVPIKL
;
A
#
# COMPACT_ATOMS: atom_id res chain seq x y z
N MET A 1 37.26 -30.57 19.91
CA MET A 1 35.86 -31.02 19.93
C MET A 1 35.09 -29.96 19.18
N ALA A 2 34.72 -30.27 17.93
CA ALA A 2 34.05 -29.34 17.04
C ALA A 2 32.55 -29.30 17.37
N ASN A 3 31.95 -28.12 17.24
CA ASN A 3 30.56 -27.80 17.56
C ASN A 3 29.58 -28.64 16.74
N ASP A 4 28.63 -29.29 17.43
CA ASP A 4 27.40 -29.78 16.83
C ASP A 4 26.46 -28.59 16.64
N ASP A 5 26.53 -28.01 15.44
CA ASP A 5 25.68 -26.93 14.98
C ASP A 5 24.28 -27.44 14.60
N ASN A 6 23.27 -26.91 15.29
CA ASN A 6 21.92 -26.60 14.78
C ASN A 6 21.24 -27.62 13.84
N ASP A 7 20.82 -28.75 14.38
CA ASP A 7 20.01 -29.76 13.66
C ASP A 7 18.48 -29.51 13.73
N TRP A 8 18.04 -28.30 14.10
CA TRP A 8 16.61 -27.94 14.25
C TRP A 8 16.03 -27.15 13.05
N ILE A 9 16.86 -26.87 12.03
CA ILE A 9 16.43 -26.14 10.82
C ILE A 9 15.81 -27.10 9.78
N SER A 10 15.93 -28.42 9.99
CA SER A 10 15.47 -29.47 9.06
C SER A 10 13.94 -29.67 9.03
N ASP A 11 13.22 -29.20 10.04
CA ASP A 11 11.76 -29.35 10.19
C ASP A 11 10.95 -28.10 9.80
N LEU A 12 11.60 -27.05 9.26
CA LEU A 12 10.84 -25.98 8.63
C LEU A 12 10.15 -26.56 7.38
N PRO A 13 8.84 -26.33 7.18
CA PRO A 13 8.20 -26.71 5.93
C PRO A 13 9.02 -26.08 4.81
N LYS A 14 9.57 -26.93 3.93
CA LYS A 14 10.23 -26.47 2.71
C LYS A 14 9.31 -25.41 2.14
N ARG A 15 9.82 -24.16 2.01
CA ARG A 15 9.09 -23.09 1.32
C ARG A 15 8.47 -23.75 0.10
N ALA A 16 7.14 -23.74 0.01
CA ALA A 16 6.48 -24.13 -1.22
C ALA A 16 7.17 -23.28 -2.30
N GLU A 17 7.83 -23.96 -3.24
CA GLU A 17 8.39 -23.27 -4.40
C GLU A 17 7.21 -22.53 -5.02
N GLU A 18 7.23 -21.20 -4.95
CA GLU A 18 6.25 -20.38 -5.64
C GLU A 18 6.30 -20.79 -7.11
N PRO A 19 5.18 -21.16 -7.75
CA PRO A 19 5.19 -21.44 -9.17
C PRO A 19 5.34 -20.09 -9.90
N SER A 20 6.58 -19.58 -9.98
CA SER A 20 6.89 -18.22 -10.45
C SER A 20 7.18 -18.15 -11.95
N THR A 21 6.53 -18.96 -12.77
CA THR A 21 6.67 -18.89 -14.24
C THR A 21 5.32 -18.64 -14.87
N LEU A 22 5.24 -17.58 -15.70
CA LEU A 22 4.01 -17.26 -16.43
C LEU A 22 3.71 -18.41 -17.38
N SER A 23 2.43 -18.65 -17.65
CA SER A 23 2.12 -19.44 -18.83
C SER A 23 2.63 -18.69 -20.08
N PRO A 24 3.02 -19.41 -21.14
CA PRO A 24 3.50 -18.77 -22.36
C PRO A 24 2.54 -17.73 -22.95
N ALA A 25 1.23 -17.92 -22.75
CA ALA A 25 0.20 -16.98 -23.22
C ALA A 25 0.17 -15.69 -22.38
N GLU A 26 0.41 -15.77 -21.08
CA GLU A 26 0.47 -14.60 -20.20
C GLU A 26 1.75 -13.81 -20.45
N GLN A 27 2.90 -14.49 -20.58
CA GLN A 27 4.17 -13.85 -20.95
C GLN A 27 4.05 -13.09 -22.27
N ALA A 28 3.43 -13.69 -23.29
CA ALA A 28 3.22 -13.03 -24.57
C ALA A 28 2.31 -11.79 -24.50
N LYS A 29 1.33 -11.75 -23.57
CA LYS A 29 0.52 -10.55 -23.32
C LYS A 29 1.34 -9.43 -22.68
N VAL A 30 2.17 -9.77 -21.70
CA VAL A 30 3.09 -8.85 -21.01
C VAL A 30 4.08 -8.24 -22.00
N ASP A 31 4.74 -9.09 -22.79
CA ASP A 31 5.74 -8.68 -23.77
C ASP A 31 5.12 -7.75 -24.82
N LYS A 32 3.95 -8.10 -25.36
CA LYS A 32 3.23 -7.29 -26.35
C LYS A 32 2.82 -5.91 -25.80
N LEU A 33 2.46 -5.82 -24.53
CA LEU A 33 2.13 -4.53 -23.89
C LEU A 33 3.39 -3.69 -23.66
N ASN A 34 4.47 -4.30 -23.16
CA ASN A 34 5.76 -3.62 -22.98
C ASN A 34 6.35 -3.13 -24.32
N GLU A 35 6.19 -3.89 -25.42
CA GLU A 35 6.61 -3.49 -26.76
C GLU A 35 5.80 -2.30 -27.30
N LYS A 36 4.50 -2.26 -27.02
CA LYS A 36 3.61 -1.20 -27.48
C LYS A 36 3.75 0.11 -26.70
N VAL A 37 4.10 0.02 -25.41
CA VAL A 37 4.15 1.17 -24.49
C VAL A 37 5.54 1.31 -23.89
N PRO A 38 6.40 2.17 -24.48
CA PRO A 38 7.76 2.39 -23.98
C PRO A 38 7.79 2.84 -22.51
N GLY A 39 8.59 2.16 -21.68
CA GLY A 39 8.79 2.49 -20.25
C GLY A 39 7.74 1.93 -19.30
N LEU A 40 6.85 1.04 -19.77
CA LEU A 40 5.87 0.36 -18.95
C LEU A 40 6.54 -0.68 -18.01
N ASP A 41 7.59 -1.37 -18.49
CA ASP A 41 8.46 -2.32 -17.78
C ASP A 41 7.74 -3.19 -16.74
N LEU A 42 6.64 -3.84 -17.14
CA LEU A 42 5.82 -4.62 -16.23
C LEU A 42 6.55 -5.89 -15.75
N THR A 43 6.49 -6.19 -14.46
CA THR A 43 6.99 -7.44 -13.85
C THR A 43 5.83 -8.34 -13.38
N TYR A 44 6.10 -9.65 -13.23
CA TYR A 44 5.16 -10.76 -12.94
C TYR A 44 3.99 -10.44 -11.99
N GLY A 45 4.23 -9.65 -10.94
CA GLY A 45 3.23 -9.31 -9.92
C GLY A 45 2.12 -8.35 -10.39
N ASN A 46 2.31 -7.64 -11.51
CA ASN A 46 1.39 -6.58 -11.95
C ASN A 46 0.32 -7.05 -12.94
N LEU A 47 0.41 -8.26 -13.50
CA LEU A 47 -0.28 -8.58 -14.77
C LEU A 47 -1.21 -9.80 -14.78
N LEU A 48 -1.18 -10.66 -13.77
CA LEU A 48 -2.10 -11.80 -13.75
C LEU A 48 -3.55 -11.38 -13.42
N GLU A 49 -3.76 -10.14 -13.01
CA GLU A 49 -5.01 -9.73 -12.35
C GLU A 49 -5.76 -8.57 -13.00
N LEU A 50 -5.22 -7.98 -14.07
CA LEU A 50 -5.79 -6.78 -14.67
C LEU A 50 -6.08 -6.97 -16.17
N ASP A 51 -7.37 -6.90 -16.53
CA ASP A 51 -7.82 -6.66 -17.92
C ASP A 51 -7.51 -5.20 -18.29
N LEU A 52 -6.23 -4.87 -18.46
CA LEU A 52 -5.81 -3.51 -18.79
C LEU A 52 -6.15 -3.17 -20.23
N THR A 53 -6.86 -2.07 -20.42
CA THR A 53 -7.01 -1.46 -21.73
C THR A 53 -5.69 -0.78 -22.15
N GLU A 54 -5.56 -0.46 -23.44
CA GLU A 54 -4.39 0.28 -23.95
C GLU A 54 -4.30 1.69 -23.35
N GLU A 55 -5.44 2.31 -23.02
CA GLU A 55 -5.50 3.60 -22.32
C GLU A 55 -4.94 3.48 -20.88
N ASP A 56 -5.33 2.42 -20.15
CA ASP A 56 -4.82 2.16 -18.80
C ASP A 56 -3.29 1.94 -18.82
N ALA A 57 -2.80 1.18 -19.81
CA ALA A 57 -1.37 0.91 -19.98
C ALA A 57 -0.56 2.20 -20.25
N LEU A 58 -1.05 3.08 -21.13
CA LEU A 58 -0.43 4.38 -21.40
C LEU A 58 -0.42 5.28 -20.17
N ARG A 59 -1.52 5.30 -19.42
CA ARG A 59 -1.63 6.07 -18.17
C ARG A 59 -0.63 5.55 -17.12
N PHE A 60 -0.50 4.23 -16.98
CA PHE A 60 0.48 3.64 -16.06
C PHE A 60 1.92 3.88 -16.45
N ALA A 61 2.25 3.85 -17.75
CA ALA A 61 3.59 4.20 -18.21
C ALA A 61 3.95 5.65 -17.88
N ALA A 62 3.01 6.58 -18.07
CA ALA A 62 3.21 7.99 -17.69
C ALA A 62 3.44 8.15 -16.17
N LEU A 63 2.63 7.47 -15.35
CA LEU A 63 2.79 7.49 -13.89
C LEU A 63 4.13 6.87 -13.46
N LYS A 64 4.57 5.79 -14.11
CA LYS A 64 5.86 5.16 -13.84
C LYS A 64 7.04 6.04 -14.24
N GLN A 65 6.94 6.83 -15.30
CA GLN A 65 7.96 7.85 -15.60
C GLN A 65 8.03 8.93 -14.52
N GLN A 66 6.88 9.30 -13.94
CA GLN A 66 6.79 10.33 -12.90
C GLN A 66 7.29 9.85 -11.53
N TYR A 67 6.93 8.62 -11.13
CA TYR A 67 7.17 8.09 -9.78
C TYR A 67 8.23 6.97 -9.72
N GLY A 68 8.69 6.48 -10.87
CA GLY A 68 9.65 5.38 -10.97
C GLY A 68 9.10 4.05 -10.45
N ASN A 69 9.98 3.21 -9.93
CA ASN A 69 9.65 1.89 -9.35
C ASN A 69 8.98 1.96 -7.97
N THR A 70 8.58 3.16 -7.53
CA THR A 70 7.90 3.31 -6.23
C THR A 70 6.41 3.04 -6.32
N LEU A 71 5.86 2.77 -7.51
CA LEU A 71 4.44 2.49 -7.67
C LEU A 71 4.11 1.03 -7.37
N HIS A 72 3.05 0.85 -6.59
CA HIS A 72 2.48 -0.44 -6.20
C HIS A 72 1.03 -0.51 -6.62
N LEU A 73 0.69 -1.63 -7.25
CA LEU A 73 -0.69 -1.97 -7.52
C LEU A 73 -1.30 -2.64 -6.30
N VAL A 74 -2.38 -2.06 -5.78
CA VAL A 74 -3.16 -2.63 -4.69
C VAL A 74 -4.52 -3.02 -5.23
N ARG A 75 -4.83 -4.32 -5.18
CA ARG A 75 -6.15 -4.82 -5.55
C ARG A 75 -7.05 -4.91 -4.34
N THR A 76 -8.25 -4.38 -4.47
CA THR A 76 -9.33 -4.58 -3.51
C THR A 76 -10.42 -5.44 -4.14
N VAL A 77 -11.45 -5.76 -3.36
CA VAL A 77 -12.63 -6.51 -3.84
C VAL A 77 -13.33 -5.81 -5.01
N ARG A 78 -13.23 -4.48 -5.13
CA ARG A 78 -13.97 -3.69 -6.13
C ARG A 78 -13.12 -3.25 -7.31
N LYS A 79 -11.91 -2.75 -7.05
CA LYS A 79 -11.05 -2.18 -8.09
C LYS A 79 -9.58 -2.26 -7.69
N ALA A 80 -8.72 -1.94 -8.64
CA ALA A 80 -7.31 -1.76 -8.38
C ALA A 80 -6.97 -0.28 -8.19
N TYR A 81 -5.95 -0.03 -7.39
CA TYR A 81 -5.45 1.29 -7.05
C TYR A 81 -3.94 1.31 -7.26
N LEU A 82 -3.41 2.46 -7.65
CA LEU A 82 -1.98 2.70 -7.59
C LEU A 82 -1.65 3.54 -6.37
N VAL A 83 -0.77 3.02 -5.53
CA VAL A 83 -0.17 3.74 -4.42
C VAL A 83 1.32 3.88 -4.67
N ARG A 84 1.95 4.90 -4.11
CA ARG A 84 3.41 5.02 -4.17
C ARG A 84 4.08 4.73 -2.82
N GLU A 85 5.29 4.21 -2.92
CA GLU A 85 6.28 4.19 -1.85
C GLU A 85 6.81 5.60 -1.58
N CYS A 86 7.35 5.78 -0.38
CA CYS A 86 7.98 7.03 0.03
C CYS A 86 9.29 6.74 0.77
N LYS A 87 10.19 7.72 0.82
CA LYS A 87 11.43 7.55 1.59
C LYS A 87 11.13 7.61 3.08
N GLN A 88 11.96 6.96 3.90
CA GLN A 88 11.78 6.98 5.35
C GLN A 88 11.72 8.39 5.96
N ILE A 89 12.53 9.33 5.46
CA ILE A 89 12.49 10.72 5.92
C ILE A 89 11.18 11.43 5.54
N GLU A 90 10.64 11.12 4.37
CA GLU A 90 9.39 11.65 3.86
C GLU A 90 8.21 11.16 4.71
N TRP A 91 8.20 9.86 5.01
CA TRP A 91 7.26 9.23 5.92
C TRP A 91 7.25 9.91 7.29
N ARG A 92 8.42 10.06 7.93
CA ARG A 92 8.55 10.68 9.25
C ARG A 92 7.98 12.09 9.26
N ASN A 93 8.33 12.91 8.27
CA ASN A 93 7.84 14.28 8.17
C ASN A 93 6.31 14.31 8.02
N LYS A 94 5.76 13.42 7.18
CA LYS A 94 4.30 13.39 6.97
C LYS A 94 3.54 12.88 8.20
N VAL A 95 4.06 11.87 8.88
CA VAL A 95 3.43 11.36 10.12
C VAL A 95 3.41 12.45 11.20
N LEU A 96 4.49 13.22 11.36
CA LEU A 96 4.52 14.35 12.30
C LEU A 96 3.48 15.43 11.97
N GLU A 97 3.32 15.75 10.68
CA GLU A 97 2.27 16.66 10.21
C GLU A 97 0.88 16.13 10.56
N ILE A 98 0.60 14.85 10.26
CA ILE A 98 -0.70 14.22 10.54
C ILE A 98 -0.97 14.15 12.05
N GLN A 99 0.04 13.88 12.87
CA GLN A 99 -0.10 13.85 14.33
C GLN A 99 -0.59 15.19 14.91
N SER A 100 -0.13 16.32 14.35
CA SER A 100 -0.62 17.64 14.75
C SER A 100 -2.12 17.80 14.49
N ASP A 101 -2.61 17.29 13.35
CA ASP A 101 -4.04 17.29 13.03
C ASP A 101 -4.84 16.35 13.94
N LEU A 102 -4.29 15.18 14.27
CA LEU A 102 -4.92 14.23 15.19
C LEU A 102 -5.06 14.79 16.60
N GLN A 103 -4.08 15.56 17.09
CA GLN A 103 -4.19 16.23 18.39
C GLN A 103 -5.38 17.20 18.44
N LYS A 104 -5.61 17.96 17.36
CA LYS A 104 -6.78 18.85 17.27
C LYS A 104 -8.10 18.07 17.25
N ALA A 105 -8.13 16.96 16.51
CA ALA A 105 -9.30 16.09 16.44
C ALA A 105 -9.61 15.43 17.80
N ARG A 106 -8.56 15.00 18.53
CA ARG A 106 -8.67 14.43 19.88
C ARG A 106 -9.33 15.42 20.84
N SER A 107 -8.79 16.63 20.96
CA SER A 107 -9.36 17.66 21.84
C SER A 107 -10.82 17.98 21.49
N THR A 108 -11.17 17.95 20.20
CA THR A 108 -12.55 18.16 19.75
C THR A 108 -13.47 17.01 20.18
N ALA A 109 -13.04 15.77 20.02
CA ALA A 109 -13.86 14.60 20.38
C ALA A 109 -14.02 14.45 21.91
N GLU A 110 -12.95 14.71 22.67
CA GLU A 110 -12.97 14.71 24.14
C GLU A 110 -13.91 15.80 24.69
N SER A 111 -13.87 17.02 24.12
CA SER A 111 -14.78 18.10 24.54
C SER A 111 -16.25 17.85 24.20
N GLN A 112 -16.54 16.94 23.26
CA GLN A 112 -17.89 16.46 22.98
C GLN A 112 -18.35 15.34 23.93
N GLY A 113 -17.53 14.95 24.91
CA GLY A 113 -17.86 13.90 25.88
C GLY A 113 -17.93 12.50 25.27
N LYS A 114 -17.23 12.25 24.16
CA LYS A 114 -17.13 10.91 23.56
C LYS A 114 -16.32 9.99 24.46
N ASP A 115 -16.67 8.70 24.48
CA ASP A 115 -15.91 7.72 25.22
C ASP A 115 -14.50 7.53 24.61
N PRO A 116 -13.49 7.15 25.41
CA PRO A 116 -12.10 7.06 24.94
C PRO A 116 -11.90 6.07 23.77
N GLU A 117 -12.65 4.97 23.74
CA GLU A 117 -12.54 3.98 22.66
C GLU A 117 -13.03 4.55 21.32
N HIS A 118 -14.13 5.31 21.35
CA HIS A 118 -14.63 6.01 20.18
C HIS A 118 -13.68 7.11 19.70
N VAL A 119 -13.02 7.82 20.62
CA VAL A 119 -11.99 8.82 20.29
C VAL A 119 -10.84 8.15 19.55
N GLU A 120 -10.25 7.09 20.10
CA GLU A 120 -9.11 6.40 19.46
C GLU A 120 -9.47 5.83 18.09
N LYS A 121 -10.64 5.16 17.95
CA LYS A 121 -11.11 4.66 16.65
C LYS A 121 -11.25 5.78 15.62
N THR A 122 -11.75 6.95 16.04
CA THR A 122 -11.90 8.11 15.15
C THR A 122 -10.55 8.63 14.68
N LEU A 123 -9.57 8.69 15.58
CA LEU A 123 -8.21 9.14 15.27
C LEU A 123 -7.51 8.17 14.31
N ASP A 124 -7.64 6.85 14.54
CA ASP A 124 -7.09 5.82 13.67
C ASP A 124 -7.66 5.93 12.25
N MET A 125 -8.96 6.13 12.11
CA MET A 125 -9.58 6.33 10.79
C MET A 125 -9.04 7.58 10.08
N ILE A 126 -8.95 8.71 10.79
CA ILE A 126 -8.40 9.96 10.22
C ILE A 126 -6.94 9.77 9.80
N PHE A 127 -6.16 9.04 10.59
CA PHE A 127 -4.77 8.73 10.26
C PHE A 127 -4.68 7.93 8.95
N GLN A 128 -5.44 6.83 8.85
CA GLN A 128 -5.46 5.97 7.67
C GLN A 128 -5.83 6.76 6.41
N GLU A 129 -6.87 7.58 6.48
CA GLU A 129 -7.36 8.38 5.35
C GLU A 129 -6.34 9.41 4.89
N LYS A 130 -5.67 10.10 5.83
CA LYS A 130 -4.63 11.08 5.47
C LYS A 130 -3.42 10.41 4.83
N VAL A 131 -3.01 9.24 5.32
CA VAL A 131 -1.92 8.46 4.72
C VAL A 131 -2.29 8.00 3.32
N ILE A 132 -3.48 7.44 3.15
CA ILE A 132 -3.95 6.97 1.83
C ILE A 132 -4.12 8.12 0.87
N SER A 133 -4.78 9.20 1.25
CA SER A 133 -4.95 10.37 0.39
C SER A 133 -3.61 10.93 -0.10
N TRP A 134 -2.59 10.89 0.75
CA TRP A 134 -1.25 11.33 0.37
C TRP A 134 -0.57 10.39 -0.64
N LEU A 135 -0.60 9.08 -0.40
CA LEU A 135 0.18 8.09 -1.18
C LEU A 135 -0.58 7.47 -2.35
N LEU A 136 -1.90 7.60 -2.38
CA LEU A 136 -2.72 7.18 -3.49
C LEU A 136 -2.45 8.07 -4.70
N VAL A 137 -2.14 7.43 -5.82
CA VAL A 137 -1.83 8.06 -7.10
C VAL A 137 -3.04 7.95 -8.02
N GLU A 138 -3.65 6.76 -8.12
CA GLU A 138 -4.78 6.52 -9.02
C GLU A 138 -5.83 5.56 -8.40
N PRO A 139 -7.13 5.93 -8.44
CA PRO A 139 -7.62 7.29 -8.68
C PRO A 139 -7.21 8.20 -7.52
N LYS A 140 -6.73 9.41 -7.82
CA LYS A 140 -6.38 10.37 -6.79
C LYS A 140 -7.63 10.75 -5.99
N MET A 141 -7.55 10.66 -4.66
CA MET A 141 -8.65 11.02 -3.76
C MET A 141 -8.13 11.78 -2.55
N GLU A 142 -8.89 12.78 -2.13
CA GLU A 142 -8.70 13.51 -0.89
C GLU A 142 -9.24 12.70 0.31
N ALA A 143 -8.71 12.96 1.52
CA ALA A 143 -9.05 12.18 2.71
C ALA A 143 -10.56 12.11 2.99
N HIS A 144 -11.30 13.20 2.74
CA HIS A 144 -12.74 13.27 2.92
C HIS A 144 -13.53 12.47 1.86
N GLU A 145 -12.97 12.30 0.65
CA GLU A 145 -13.57 11.53 -0.44
C GLU A 145 -13.45 10.03 -0.21
N LEU A 146 -12.41 9.58 0.49
CA LEU A 146 -12.19 8.17 0.80
C LEU A 146 -13.37 7.58 1.58
N ARG A 147 -13.85 8.26 2.64
CA ARG A 147 -15.03 7.79 3.41
C ARG A 147 -16.32 7.79 2.60
N ALA A 148 -16.45 8.75 1.68
CA ALA A 148 -17.67 8.88 0.87
C ALA A 148 -17.74 7.83 -0.24
N THR A 149 -16.58 7.39 -0.74
CA THR A 149 -16.48 6.56 -1.95
C THR A 149 -16.16 5.11 -1.62
N LEU A 150 -15.36 4.86 -0.59
CA LEU A 150 -14.84 3.55 -0.25
C LEU A 150 -15.50 2.99 1.01
N PRO A 151 -15.86 1.69 1.02
CA PRO A 151 -16.21 1.00 2.25
C PRO A 151 -15.06 1.08 3.27
N PRO A 152 -15.35 1.11 4.59
CA PRO A 152 -14.32 1.20 5.62
C PRO A 152 -13.22 0.13 5.52
N GLY A 153 -13.59 -1.13 5.25
CA GLY A 153 -12.62 -2.22 5.11
C GLY A 153 -11.72 -2.10 3.86
N GLU A 154 -12.12 -1.31 2.87
CA GLU A 154 -11.32 -1.09 1.66
C GLU A 154 -10.22 -0.04 1.89
N VAL A 155 -10.53 1.01 2.67
CA VAL A 155 -9.53 1.99 3.12
C VAL A 155 -8.48 1.30 4.00
N GLU A 156 -8.90 0.43 4.92
CA GLU A 156 -8.00 -0.35 5.76
C GLU A 156 -7.12 -1.29 4.93
N THR A 157 -7.69 -1.95 3.91
CA THR A 157 -6.92 -2.81 2.98
C THR A 157 -5.83 -2.01 2.26
N LEU A 158 -6.19 -0.86 1.68
CA LEU A 158 -5.23 0.03 1.04
C LEU A 158 -4.14 0.47 2.01
N PHE A 159 -4.53 0.83 3.23
CA PHE A 159 -3.59 1.27 4.26
C PHE A 159 -2.60 0.18 4.62
N ASN A 160 -3.07 -1.04 4.85
CA ASN A 160 -2.22 -2.18 5.15
C ASN A 160 -1.24 -2.49 4.01
N CYS A 161 -1.71 -2.45 2.76
CA CYS A 161 -0.85 -2.63 1.60
C CYS A 161 0.23 -1.55 1.49
N VAL A 162 -0.11 -0.29 1.74
CA VAL A 162 0.86 0.80 1.82
C VAL A 162 1.89 0.52 2.94
N MET A 163 1.44 0.17 4.14
CA MET A 163 2.35 -0.11 5.25
C MET A 163 3.32 -1.25 4.96
N MET A 164 2.84 -2.31 4.30
CA MET A 164 3.67 -3.44 3.86
C MET A 164 4.67 -3.02 2.78
N ALA A 165 4.23 -2.28 1.76
CA ALA A 165 5.10 -1.80 0.69
C ALA A 165 6.25 -0.93 1.21
N GLN A 166 5.99 -0.13 2.25
CA GLN A 166 7.02 0.72 2.87
C GLN A 166 8.03 -0.07 3.72
N GLY A 167 7.86 -1.39 3.90
CA GLY A 167 8.69 -2.20 4.80
C GLY A 167 8.45 -1.92 6.28
N TYR A 168 7.40 -1.16 6.63
CA TYR A 168 6.98 -0.92 8.01
C TYR A 168 6.02 -2.03 8.46
N ASN A 169 6.51 -3.27 8.51
CA ASN A 169 5.85 -4.34 9.29
C ASN A 169 5.88 -4.06 10.81
N GLN A 170 6.49 -2.97 11.22
CA GLN A 170 6.41 -2.47 12.59
C GLN A 170 5.23 -1.50 12.69
N ARG A 171 4.14 -1.96 13.33
CA ARG A 171 3.12 -1.08 13.92
C ARG A 171 3.83 0.13 14.54
N VAL A 172 3.39 1.34 14.18
CA VAL A 172 3.81 2.55 14.89
C VAL A 172 3.35 2.37 16.34
N VAL A 173 4.27 1.99 17.22
CA VAL A 173 4.01 2.01 18.65
C VAL A 173 4.04 3.49 19.03
N PRO A 174 2.94 4.08 19.52
CA PRO A 174 2.97 5.47 19.96
C PRO A 174 4.06 5.62 21.03
N ILE A 175 4.90 6.65 20.86
CA ILE A 175 5.84 7.05 21.91
C ILE A 175 4.98 7.42 23.11
N LYS A 176 5.05 6.61 24.18
CA LYS A 176 4.52 7.00 25.48
C LYS A 176 5.34 8.19 25.95
N LEU A 177 4.72 9.36 26.00
CA LEU A 177 5.21 10.50 26.78
C LEU A 177 4.94 10.24 28.26
#